data_AF-A0A2X2VDN0-F1
#
_entry.id   AF-A0A2X2VDN0-F1
#
_cell.length_a   1.000
_cell.length_b   1.000
_cell.length_c   1.000
_cell.angle_alpha   90.00
_cell.angle_beta   90.00
_cell.angle_gamma   90.00
#
_symmetry.space_group_name_H-M   'P 1'
#
loop_
_entity.id
_entity.type
_entity.pdbx_description
1 polymer ?
#
loop_
_entity_poly.entity_id
_entity_poly.type
_entity_poly.pdbx_seq_one_letter_code
_entity_poly.pdbx_strand_id
1 'polypeptide(L)'
;MATLSVANKAPSLIGGAMIIGGTIIGAGMFSLPVVMSGAWFFWSLLALIFTWVCMLHSGLMILEANLNYHIGASFDTITKDLLGNRWNII
;
A
#
# COMPACT_ATOMS: atom_id res chain seq x y z
N MET A 1 -38.22 15.43 5.66
CA MET A 1 -36.78 15.14 5.85
C MET A 1 -36.54 13.73 5.31
N ALA A 2 -36.16 13.61 4.04
CA ALA A 2 -36.01 12.32 3.37
C ALA A 2 -34.72 11.65 3.86
N THR A 3 -34.86 10.52 4.56
CA THR A 3 -33.76 9.65 4.93
C THR A 3 -33.24 8.96 3.66
N LEU A 4 -32.13 9.47 3.10
CA LEU A 4 -31.44 8.80 2.01
C LEU A 4 -30.88 7.48 2.57
N SER A 5 -31.52 6.38 2.18
CA SER A 5 -30.97 5.03 2.30
C SER A 5 -29.71 4.98 1.44
N VAL A 6 -28.57 5.27 2.07
CA VAL A 6 -27.27 4.96 1.48
C VAL A 6 -27.20 3.45 1.46
N ALA A 7 -27.53 2.86 0.30
CA ALA A 7 -27.27 1.45 0.05
C ALA A 7 -25.80 1.20 0.37
N ASN A 8 -25.55 0.50 1.48
CA ASN A 8 -24.22 0.11 1.93
C ASN A 8 -23.69 -0.96 0.97
N LYS A 9 -23.27 -0.53 -0.22
CA LYS A 9 -22.62 -1.39 -1.19
C LYS A 9 -21.23 -1.65 -0.61
N ALA A 10 -21.04 -2.85 -0.08
CA ALA A 10 -19.74 -3.31 0.41
C ALA A 10 -18.65 -2.89 -0.59
N PRO A 11 -17.56 -2.26 -0.13
CA PRO A 11 -16.52 -1.78 -1.02
C PRO A 11 -16.03 -2.96 -1.88
N SER A 12 -16.05 -2.77 -3.21
CA SER A 12 -15.63 -3.82 -4.13
C SER A 12 -14.13 -4.01 -3.99
N LEU A 13 -13.70 -5.22 -3.59
CA LEU A 13 -12.28 -5.59 -3.50
C LEU A 13 -11.53 -5.30 -4.81
N ILE A 14 -12.17 -5.61 -5.93
CA ILE A 14 -11.64 -5.37 -7.28
C ILE A 14 -11.55 -3.87 -7.57
N GLY A 15 -12.53 -3.07 -7.13
CA GLY A 15 -12.51 -1.62 -7.28
C GLY A 15 -11.40 -0.96 -6.46
N GLY A 16 -11.22 -1.40 -5.21
CA GLY A 16 -10.11 -0.96 -4.35
C GLY A 16 -8.75 -1.36 -4.92
N ALA A 17 -8.61 -2.61 -5.37
CA ALA A 17 -7.38 -3.10 -6.00
C ALA A 17 -7.03 -2.33 -7.28
N MET A 18 -8.00 -1.98 -8.12
CA MET A 18 -7.76 -1.18 -9.32
C MET A 18 -7.27 0.24 -9.00
N ILE A 19 -7.83 0.90 -7.97
CA ILE A 19 -7.37 2.25 -7.57
C ILE A 19 -5.93 2.19 -7.04
N ILE A 20 -5.62 1.21 -6.18
CA ILE A 20 -4.27 1.00 -5.65
C ILE A 20 -3.30 0.69 -6.81
N GLY A 21 -3.67 -0.22 -7.71
CA GLY A 21 -2.86 -0.54 -8.89
C GLY A 21 -2.60 0.68 -9.79
N GLY A 22 -3.62 1.50 -10.05
CA GLY A 22 -3.50 2.70 -10.88
C GLY A 22 -2.56 3.77 -10.28
N THR A 23 -2.60 3.96 -8.96
CA THR A 23 -1.69 4.91 -8.27
C THR A 23 -0.24 4.41 -8.24
N ILE A 24 -0.02 3.09 -8.08
CA ILE A 24 1.32 2.48 -8.12
C ILE A 24 1.93 2.60 -9.52
N ILE A 25 1.15 2.39 -10.58
CA ILE A 25 1.61 2.51 -11.96
C ILE A 25 2.00 3.96 -12.30
N GLY A 26 1.29 4.95 -11.74
CA GLY A 26 1.35 6.40 -11.98
C GLY A 26 2.64 7.03 -12.52
N ALA A 27 3.18 8.06 -11.84
CA ALA A 27 4.32 8.83 -12.36
C ALA A 27 5.63 8.03 -12.42
N GLY A 28 5.71 6.89 -11.71
CA GLY A 28 6.91 6.08 -11.56
C GLY A 28 7.25 5.21 -12.77
N MET A 29 6.26 4.71 -13.51
CA MET A 29 6.52 3.71 -14.57
C MET A 29 7.29 4.27 -15.77
N PHE A 30 7.22 5.58 -16.04
CA PHE A 30 8.03 6.23 -17.07
C PHE A 30 9.39 6.69 -16.56
N SER A 31 9.52 7.02 -15.28
CA SER A 31 10.77 7.52 -14.72
C SER A 31 11.78 6.40 -14.47
N LEU A 32 11.32 5.21 -14.08
CA LEU A 32 12.18 4.06 -13.77
C LEU A 32 13.04 3.62 -14.98
N PRO A 33 12.52 3.43 -16.21
CA PRO A 33 13.37 3.06 -17.35
C PRO A 33 14.38 4.15 -17.73
N VAL A 34 14.02 5.44 -17.57
CA VAL A 34 14.87 6.57 -17.93
C VAL A 34 16.08 6.67 -17.02
N VAL A 35 15.89 6.60 -15.69
CA VAL A 35 17.02 6.64 -14.73
C VAL A 35 17.88 5.39 -14.80
N MET A 36 17.29 4.29 -15.24
CA MET A 36 17.92 2.98 -15.33
C MET A 36 18.71 2.79 -16.64
N SER A 37 18.53 3.67 -17.64
CA SER A 37 19.22 3.62 -18.93
C SER A 37 20.75 3.79 -18.84
N GLY A 38 21.24 4.39 -17.75
CA GLY A 38 22.67 4.52 -17.45
C GLY A 38 23.27 3.36 -16.65
N ALA A 39 22.44 2.50 -16.07
CA ALA A 39 22.88 1.29 -15.37
C ALA A 39 22.85 0.08 -16.33
N TRP A 40 23.80 -0.83 -16.20
CA TRP A 40 23.81 -2.03 -17.03
C TRP A 40 22.56 -2.87 -16.76
N PHE A 41 21.90 -3.38 -17.81
CA PHE A 41 20.61 -4.08 -17.74
C PHE A 41 20.50 -5.11 -16.60
N PHE A 42 21.58 -5.83 -16.31
CA PHE A 42 21.62 -6.84 -15.26
C PHE A 42 21.52 -6.25 -13.85
N TRP A 43 22.23 -5.15 -13.58
CA TRP A 43 22.20 -4.45 -12.28
C TRP A 43 20.83 -3.82 -12.01
N SER A 44 20.24 -3.28 -13.07
CA SER A 44 18.90 -2.72 -13.08
C SER A 44 17.82 -3.74 -12.76
N LEU A 45 17.91 -4.93 -13.39
CA LEU A 45 16.98 -6.02 -13.14
C LEU A 45 17.13 -6.56 -11.72
N LEU A 46 18.36 -6.67 -11.20
CA LEU A 46 18.63 -7.06 -9.82
C LEU A 46 18.01 -6.08 -8.83
N ALA A 47 18.19 -4.76 -9.04
CA ALA A 47 17.60 -3.73 -8.21
C ALA A 47 16.06 -3.75 -8.25
N LEU A 48 15.47 -3.98 -9.42
CA LEU A 48 14.03 -4.13 -9.60
C LEU A 48 13.48 -5.33 -8.81
N ILE A 49 14.11 -6.50 -8.94
CA ILE A 49 13.69 -7.70 -8.22
C ILE A 49 13.84 -7.50 -6.71
N PHE A 50 14.96 -6.91 -6.26
CA PHE A 50 15.20 -6.63 -4.85
C PHE A 50 14.14 -5.70 -4.26
N THR A 51 13.90 -4.56 -4.91
CA THR A 51 12.87 -3.60 -4.46
C THR A 51 11.47 -4.19 -4.52
N TRP A 52 11.14 -4.99 -5.53
CA TRP A 52 9.86 -5.69 -5.63
C TRP A 52 9.65 -6.64 -4.44
N VAL A 53 10.65 -7.45 -4.10
CA VAL A 53 10.59 -8.36 -2.95
C VAL A 53 10.43 -7.59 -1.64
N CYS A 54 11.21 -6.52 -1.42
CA CYS A 54 11.08 -5.69 -0.22
C CYS A 54 9.69 -5.06 -0.09
N MET A 55 9.13 -4.55 -1.18
CA MET A 55 7.82 -3.91 -1.21
C MET A 55 6.69 -4.93 -0.99
N LEU A 56 6.79 -6.12 -1.60
CA LEU A 56 5.85 -7.22 -1.42
C LEU A 56 5.86 -7.76 0.02
N HIS A 57 7.04 -7.97 0.60
CA HIS A 57 7.18 -8.42 1.98
C HIS A 57 6.58 -7.41 2.97
N SER A 58 6.85 -6.13 2.77
CA SER A 58 6.29 -5.05 3.61
C SER A 58 4.76 -5.00 3.52
N GLY A 59 4.20 -5.14 2.31
CA GLY A 59 2.75 -5.17 2.09
C GLY A 59 2.06 -6.37 2.75
N LEU A 60 2.68 -7.55 2.74
CA LEU A 60 2.18 -8.74 3.42
C LEU A 60 2.16 -8.55 4.95
N MET A 61 3.23 -7.98 5.52
CA MET A 61 3.31 -7.71 6.96
C MET A 61 2.24 -6.70 7.41
N ILE A 62 1.98 -5.67 6.60
CA ILE A 62 0.92 -4.69 6.84
C ILE A 62 -0.46 -5.35 6.73
N LEU A 63 -0.66 -6.24 5.75
CA LEU A 63 -1.92 -6.96 5.59
C LEU A 63 -2.21 -7.87 6.79
N GLU A 64 -1.20 -8.60 7.27
CA GLU A 64 -1.30 -9.47 8.44
C GLU A 64 -1.62 -8.69 9.72
N ALA A 65 -0.99 -7.53 9.91
CA ALA A 65 -1.32 -6.62 11.01
C ALA A 65 -2.78 -6.16 10.90
N ASN A 66 -3.21 -5.64 9.74
CA ASN A 66 -4.59 -5.19 9.54
C ASN A 66 -5.64 -6.30 9.75
N LEU A 67 -5.30 -7.56 9.44
CA LEU A 67 -6.21 -8.69 9.63
C LEU A 67 -6.33 -9.15 11.09
N ASN A 68 -5.29 -8.93 11.91
CA ASN A 68 -5.28 -9.30 13.33
C ASN A 68 -5.93 -8.23 14.25
N TYR A 69 -6.21 -7.03 13.74
CA TYR A 69 -6.88 -5.97 14.49
C TYR A 69 -8.41 -5.96 14.29
N HIS A 70 -9.17 -5.62 15.34
CA HIS A 70 -10.64 -5.58 15.29
C HIS A 70 -11.16 -4.57 14.23
N ILE A 71 -12.22 -4.98 13.53
CA ILE A 71 -12.90 -4.23 12.45
C ILE A 71 -13.32 -2.84 12.96
N GLY A 72 -12.62 -1.80 12.49
CA GLY A 72 -12.82 -0.41 12.88
C GLY A 72 -11.56 0.32 13.37
N ALA A 73 -10.43 -0.36 13.49
CA ALA A 73 -9.14 0.25 13.80
C ALA A 73 -8.53 0.94 12.56
N SER A 74 -8.50 2.27 12.55
CA SER A 74 -7.73 3.05 11.58
C SER A 74 -6.23 2.75 11.73
N PHE A 75 -5.43 3.01 10.68
CA PHE A 75 -3.95 2.89 10.74
C PHE A 75 -3.36 3.56 12.00
N ASP A 76 -3.92 4.70 12.44
CA ASP A 76 -3.55 5.39 13.69
C ASP A 76 -3.64 4.47 14.92
N THR A 77 -4.68 3.64 15.03
CA THR A 77 -4.86 2.67 16.13
C THR A 77 -3.87 1.52 16.03
N ILE A 78 -3.59 1.02 14.82
CA ILE A 78 -2.60 -0.06 14.58
C ILE A 78 -1.19 0.43 14.92
N THR A 79 -0.85 1.67 14.54
CA THR A 79 0.45 2.28 14.86
C THR A 79 0.56 2.61 16.35
N LYS A 80 -0.52 3.09 17.00
CA LYS A 80 -0.54 3.31 18.46
C LYS A 80 -0.30 2.03 19.25
N ASP A 81 -0.88 0.92 18.80
CA ASP A 81 -0.90 -0.34 19.55
C ASP A 81 0.34 -1.20 19.29
N LEU A 82 0.90 -1.21 18.08
CA LEU A 82 2.16 -1.91 17.78
C LEU A 82 3.42 -1.10 18.14
N LEU A 83 3.40 0.23 17.97
CA LEU A 83 4.59 1.09 18.12
C LEU A 83 4.61 1.89 19.44
N GLY A 84 3.47 1.94 20.14
CA GLY A 84 3.30 2.66 21.39
C GLY A 84 3.16 4.18 21.22
N ASN A 85 2.50 4.82 22.19
CA ASN A 85 2.16 6.25 22.21
C ASN A 85 3.34 7.23 22.01
N ARG A 86 4.60 6.77 22.09
CA ARG A 86 5.79 7.61 21.88
C ARG A 86 6.08 7.91 20.40
N TRP A 87 5.66 7.06 19.48
CA TRP A 87 5.87 7.27 18.04
C TRP A 87 4.67 7.89 17.32
N ASN A 88 3.50 7.97 17.97
CA ASN A 88 2.28 8.58 17.40
C ASN A 88 2.21 10.12 17.53
N ILE A 89 3.29 10.76 17.98
CA ILE A 89 3.34 12.21 18.24
C ILE A 89 4.20 12.93 17.19
N ILE A 90 5.00 12.18 16.42
CA ILE A 90 5.89 12.67 15.35
C ILE A 90 5.22 12.39 14.01
#